data_AF-R6TTI6-F1
#
_entry.id   AF-R6TTI6-F1
#
_cell.length_a   1.000
_cell.length_b   1.000
_cell.length_c   1.000
_cell.angle_alpha   90.00
_cell.angle_beta   90.00
_cell.angle_gamma   90.00
#
_symmetry.space_group_name_H-M   'P 1'
#
loop_
_entity.id
_entity.type
_entity.pdbx_description
1 polymer ?
#
loop_
_entity_poly.entity_id
_entity_poly.type
_entity_poly.pdbx_seq_one_letter_code
_entity_poly.pdbx_strand_id
1 'polypeptide(L)'
;MGMQLIFVLETNKKCKSDWIYIKDTIEYFYNIDANNIKFTQVYMDGKGNFKNKQKEINKNIDQYAKGASNGNSKVICCLDSDDYDINMEAIKFLNEAFKFCNDNKYELIWFCKDIERVYLRKKVVKDEKKKEAGKFKANKTIRNIDAKNLVASKYKDGTSNILNILDKYLERK
;
A
#
# COMPACT_ATOMS: atom_id res chain seq x y z
N MET A 1 6.09 6.27 -22.07
CA MET A 1 7.09 5.47 -21.32
C MET A 1 6.33 4.68 -20.27
N GLY A 2 6.57 3.38 -20.15
CA GLY A 2 5.85 2.56 -19.18
C GLY A 2 6.35 2.80 -17.75
N MET A 3 5.44 2.76 -16.77
CA MET A 3 5.73 2.86 -15.34
C MET A 3 5.31 1.59 -14.59
N GLN A 4 6.17 1.12 -13.69
CA GLN A 4 5.84 0.07 -12.73
C GLN A 4 5.67 0.69 -11.33
N LEU A 5 4.54 0.41 -10.68
CA LEU A 5 4.34 0.69 -9.26
C LEU A 5 4.43 -0.63 -8.48
N ILE A 6 5.46 -0.73 -7.63
CA ILE A 6 5.74 -1.90 -6.79
C ILE A 6 5.22 -1.61 -5.39
N PHE A 7 4.15 -2.30 -4.99
CA PHE A 7 3.56 -2.20 -3.66
C PHE A 7 4.19 -3.23 -2.73
N VAL A 8 4.91 -2.77 -1.71
CA VAL A 8 5.47 -3.61 -0.65
C VAL A 8 4.46 -3.65 0.49
N LEU A 9 3.83 -4.81 0.69
CA LEU A 9 2.72 -5.02 1.61
C LEU A 9 3.19 -5.81 2.83
N GLU A 10 2.79 -5.39 4.02
CA GLU A 10 3.13 -6.11 5.27
C GLU A 10 2.56 -7.53 5.32
N THR A 11 1.33 -7.71 4.81
CA THR A 11 0.63 -9.00 4.87
C THR A 11 1.39 -10.14 4.18
N ASN A 12 1.05 -11.36 4.57
CA ASN A 12 1.54 -12.58 3.95
C ASN A 12 0.84 -12.82 2.60
N LYS A 13 1.57 -13.36 1.62
CA LYS A 13 1.06 -13.74 0.28
C LYS A 13 -0.23 -14.59 0.29
N LYS A 14 -0.50 -15.33 1.38
CA LYS A 14 -1.74 -16.12 1.57
C LYS A 14 -2.98 -15.25 1.86
N CYS A 15 -2.81 -14.12 2.55
CA CYS A 15 -3.89 -13.19 2.92
C CYS A 15 -3.75 -11.89 2.13
N LYS A 16 -4.20 -11.88 0.87
CA LYS A 16 -4.10 -10.73 -0.05
C LYS A 16 -5.13 -9.62 0.24
N SER A 17 -5.60 -9.50 1.48
CA SER A 17 -6.64 -8.53 1.88
C SER A 17 -6.23 -7.11 1.54
N ASP A 18 -5.01 -6.72 1.90
CA ASP A 18 -4.55 -5.34 1.79
C ASP A 18 -4.51 -4.88 0.34
N TRP A 19 -4.01 -5.77 -0.54
CA TRP A 19 -3.98 -5.53 -1.97
C TRP A 19 -5.39 -5.35 -2.55
N ILE A 20 -6.41 -6.04 -2.02
CA ILE A 20 -7.78 -5.86 -2.50
C ILE A 20 -8.25 -4.43 -2.25
N TYR A 21 -8.06 -3.88 -1.04
CA TYR A 21 -8.43 -2.50 -0.73
C TYR A 21 -7.65 -1.48 -1.57
N ILE A 22 -6.33 -1.65 -1.67
CA ILE A 22 -5.45 -0.76 -2.45
C ILE A 22 -5.83 -0.80 -3.93
N LYS A 23 -6.03 -1.99 -4.49
CA LYS A 23 -6.40 -2.15 -5.90
C LYS A 23 -7.77 -1.54 -6.20
N ASP A 24 -8.76 -1.75 -5.35
CA ASP A 24 -10.10 -1.18 -5.54
C ASP A 24 -10.07 0.36 -5.43
N THR A 25 -9.19 0.90 -4.56
CA THR A 25 -8.92 2.35 -4.46
C THR A 25 -8.32 2.90 -5.75
N ILE A 26 -7.29 2.23 -6.29
CA ILE A 26 -6.67 2.60 -7.56
C ILE A 26 -7.70 2.57 -8.70
N GLU A 27 -8.44 1.46 -8.83
CA GLU A 27 -9.43 1.26 -9.88
C GLU A 27 -10.61 2.24 -9.77
N TYR A 28 -10.94 2.72 -8.57
CA TYR A 28 -12.01 3.70 -8.37
C TYR A 28 -11.56 5.12 -8.70
N PHE A 29 -10.46 5.58 -8.11
CA PHE A 29 -10.05 6.99 -8.13
C PHE A 29 -9.19 7.43 -9.33
N TYR A 30 -8.60 6.49 -10.10
CA TYR A 30 -7.60 6.83 -11.11
C TYR A 30 -7.89 6.28 -12.51
N ASN A 31 -7.49 7.02 -13.53
CA ASN A 31 -7.45 6.56 -14.91
C ASN A 31 -6.20 5.68 -15.10
N ILE A 32 -6.42 4.38 -15.35
CA ILE A 32 -5.33 3.42 -15.50
C ILE A 32 -5.16 3.07 -16.97
N ASP A 33 -4.06 3.53 -17.56
CA ASP A 33 -3.59 3.03 -18.84
C ASP A 33 -2.90 1.68 -18.63
N ALA A 34 -3.64 0.59 -18.85
CA ALA A 34 -3.16 -0.78 -18.66
C ALA A 34 -1.97 -1.15 -19.58
N ASN A 35 -1.75 -0.41 -20.68
CA ASN A 35 -0.60 -0.63 -21.56
C ASN A 35 0.66 0.03 -21.02
N ASN A 36 0.51 1.10 -20.22
CA ASN A 36 1.62 1.90 -19.72
C ASN A 36 1.86 1.74 -18.21
N ILE A 37 0.92 1.21 -17.43
CA ILE A 37 1.02 1.11 -15.97
C ILE A 37 0.97 -0.35 -15.52
N LYS A 38 2.05 -0.81 -14.89
CA LYS A 38 2.15 -2.14 -14.31
C LYS A 38 2.13 -2.07 -12.79
N PHE A 39 1.20 -2.80 -12.16
CA PHE A 39 1.20 -2.99 -10.72
C PHE A 39 1.91 -4.29 -10.35
N THR A 40 2.79 -4.25 -9.35
CA THR A 40 3.50 -5.44 -8.84
C THR A 40 3.41 -5.44 -7.33
N GLN A 41 3.16 -6.62 -6.73
CA GLN A 41 3.06 -6.76 -5.28
C GLN A 41 4.26 -7.54 -4.75
N VAL A 42 4.85 -7.06 -3.66
CA VAL A 42 5.88 -7.75 -2.88
C VAL A 42 5.33 -7.89 -1.46
N TYR A 43 5.22 -9.11 -0.96
CA TYR A 43 4.67 -9.39 0.37
C TYR A 43 5.81 -9.58 1.36
N MET A 44 5.77 -8.87 2.50
CA MET A 44 6.82 -8.95 3.53
C MET A 44 6.73 -10.23 4.36
N ASP A 45 5.58 -10.90 4.39
CA ASP A 45 5.33 -12.08 5.22
C ASP A 45 5.48 -11.80 6.73
N GLY A 46 5.22 -10.56 7.17
CA GLY A 46 5.27 -10.13 8.56
C GLY A 46 5.98 -8.79 8.78
N LYS A 47 5.79 -8.20 9.98
CA LYS A 47 6.45 -6.96 10.40
C LYS A 47 7.97 -7.10 10.40
N GLY A 48 8.65 -6.05 9.97
CA GLY A 48 10.11 -5.89 10.08
C GLY A 48 10.92 -6.52 8.94
N ASN A 49 10.29 -7.14 7.96
CA ASN A 49 11.00 -7.93 6.95
C ASN A 49 11.49 -7.15 5.72
N PHE A 50 11.52 -5.82 5.77
CA PHE A 50 11.87 -4.95 4.63
C PHE A 50 13.23 -5.30 4.01
N LYS A 51 14.26 -5.48 4.85
CA LYS A 51 15.63 -5.76 4.40
C LYS A 51 15.72 -7.05 3.59
N ASN A 52 14.95 -8.07 3.98
CA ASN A 52 14.98 -9.37 3.30
C ASN A 52 14.26 -9.32 1.93
N LYS A 53 13.33 -8.36 1.76
CA LYS A 53 12.61 -8.17 0.49
C LYS A 53 13.33 -7.25 -0.49
N GLN A 54 14.42 -6.59 -0.09
CA GLN A 54 15.21 -5.74 -0.97
C GLN A 54 15.67 -6.46 -2.26
N LYS A 55 16.12 -7.71 -2.13
CA LYS A 55 16.55 -8.52 -3.29
C LYS A 55 15.39 -8.77 -4.26
N GLU A 56 14.19 -9.03 -3.74
CA GLU A 56 12.98 -9.25 -4.55
C GLU A 56 12.52 -7.96 -5.23
N ILE A 57 12.57 -6.82 -4.52
CA ILE A 57 12.26 -5.49 -5.07
C ILE A 57 13.23 -5.16 -6.21
N ASN A 58 14.54 -5.27 -5.98
CA ASN A 58 15.55 -4.97 -7.00
C ASN A 58 15.39 -5.87 -8.23
N LYS A 59 15.12 -7.17 -8.01
CA LYS A 59 14.84 -8.10 -9.12
C LYS A 59 13.65 -7.64 -9.96
N ASN A 60 12.56 -7.20 -9.34
CA ASN A 60 11.38 -6.71 -10.06
C ASN A 60 11.70 -5.44 -10.86
N ILE A 61 12.47 -4.51 -10.28
CA ILE A 61 12.94 -3.29 -10.95
C ILE A 61 13.79 -3.65 -12.18
N ASP A 62 14.79 -4.51 -12.00
CA ASP A 62 15.70 -4.92 -13.07
C ASP A 62 14.96 -5.64 -14.21
N GLN A 63 14.02 -6.52 -13.86
CA GLN A 63 13.20 -7.22 -14.84
C GLN A 63 12.34 -6.26 -15.66
N TYR A 64 11.77 -5.24 -15.02
CA TYR A 64 10.97 -4.25 -15.73
C TYR A 64 11.84 -3.34 -16.62
N ALA A 65 12.99 -2.88 -16.11
CA ALA A 65 13.93 -2.06 -16.87
C ALA A 65 14.48 -2.77 -18.11
N LYS A 66 14.71 -4.10 -18.04
CA LYS A 66 15.14 -4.91 -19.18
C LYS A 66 14.03 -5.10 -20.23
N GLY A 67 12.78 -5.21 -19.79
CA GLY A 67 11.64 -5.47 -20.68
C GLY A 67 11.03 -4.23 -21.32
N ALA A 68 11.21 -3.05 -20.71
CA ALA A 68 10.65 -1.80 -21.19
C ALA A 68 11.76 -0.80 -21.53
N SER A 69 11.87 -0.38 -22.78
CA SER A 69 12.76 0.72 -23.20
C SER A 69 12.41 1.98 -22.39
N ASN A 70 13.24 2.31 -21.40
CA ASN A 70 13.04 3.39 -20.42
C ASN A 70 11.92 3.16 -19.38
N GLY A 71 11.70 1.91 -18.96
CA GLY A 71 10.76 1.58 -17.88
C GLY A 71 11.20 2.14 -16.52
N ASN A 72 10.37 2.99 -15.89
CA ASN A 72 10.62 3.53 -14.55
C ASN A 72 9.85 2.74 -13.50
N SER A 73 10.51 2.35 -12.41
CA SER A 73 9.88 1.64 -11.30
C SER A 73 9.83 2.54 -10.07
N LYS A 74 8.66 2.62 -9.43
CA LYS A 74 8.47 3.29 -8.14
C LYS A 74 8.04 2.28 -7.10
N VAL A 75 8.72 2.29 -5.97
CA VAL A 75 8.43 1.40 -4.85
C VAL A 75 7.64 2.17 -3.82
N ILE A 76 6.53 1.59 -3.38
CA ILE A 76 5.60 2.17 -2.41
C ILE A 76 5.42 1.15 -1.29
N CYS A 77 5.96 1.47 -0.11
CA CYS A 77 5.75 0.68 1.09
C CYS A 77 4.38 1.00 1.68
N CYS A 78 3.62 -0.02 2.04
CA CYS A 78 2.26 0.10 2.57
C CYS A 78 2.21 -0.58 3.94
N LEU A 79 1.96 0.21 4.99
CA LEU A 79 2.08 -0.24 6.37
C LEU A 79 0.87 0.09 7.22
N ASP A 80 0.51 -0.86 8.07
CA ASP A 80 -0.41 -0.64 9.17
C ASP A 80 0.38 0.03 10.31
N SER A 81 -0.13 1.17 10.80
CA SER A 81 0.50 1.90 11.90
C SER A 81 -0.10 1.49 13.26
N ASP A 82 -0.34 0.20 13.46
CA ASP A 82 -0.96 -0.36 14.67
C ASP A 82 -0.34 0.25 15.93
N ASP A 83 -1.18 0.75 16.84
CA ASP A 83 -0.83 1.17 18.20
C ASP A 83 0.47 2.01 18.34
N TYR A 84 0.75 2.84 17.33
CA TYR A 84 1.88 3.79 17.28
C TYR A 84 1.91 4.77 18.46
N ASP A 85 0.77 4.95 19.10
CA ASP A 85 0.47 5.85 20.20
C ASP A 85 0.71 5.23 21.58
N ILE A 86 0.92 3.91 21.66
CA ILE A 86 0.96 3.18 22.94
C ILE A 86 2.25 2.38 23.12
N ASN A 87 2.83 1.84 22.04
CA ASN A 87 3.96 0.92 22.14
C ASN A 87 5.26 1.48 21.52
N MET A 88 6.33 1.53 22.33
CA MET A 88 7.67 1.94 21.89
C MET A 88 8.23 1.06 20.76
N GLU A 89 7.87 -0.23 20.69
CA GLU A 89 8.25 -1.13 19.59
C GLU A 89 7.56 -0.76 18.27
N ALA A 90 6.29 -0.37 18.31
CA ALA A 90 5.56 0.10 17.13
C ALA A 90 6.16 1.40 16.59
N ILE A 91 6.56 2.32 17.48
CA ILE A 91 7.27 3.55 17.11
C ILE A 91 8.62 3.22 16.47
N LYS A 92 9.41 2.31 17.06
CA LYS A 92 10.70 1.88 16.49
C LYS A 92 10.51 1.28 15.10
N PHE A 93 9.53 0.39 14.92
CA PHE A 93 9.21 -0.21 13.63
C PHE A 93 8.85 0.83 12.58
N LEU A 94 7.97 1.79 12.91
CA LEU A 94 7.61 2.87 12.00
C LEU A 94 8.84 3.71 11.63
N ASN A 95 9.66 4.09 12.59
CA ASN A 95 10.89 4.85 12.34
C ASN A 95 11.88 4.09 11.45
N GLU A 96 12.04 2.79 11.67
CA GLU A 96 12.87 1.94 10.80
C GLU A 96 12.32 1.85 9.38
N ALA A 97 11.00 1.74 9.23
CA ALA A 97 10.35 1.72 7.93
C ALA A 97 10.50 3.06 7.20
N PHE A 98 10.30 4.19 7.88
CA PHE A 98 10.55 5.53 7.35
C PHE A 98 12.00 5.68 6.92
N LYS A 99 12.95 5.28 7.77
CA LYS A 99 14.38 5.33 7.45
C LYS A 99 14.70 4.47 6.22
N PHE A 100 14.21 3.24 6.18
CA PHE A 100 14.39 2.34 5.04
C PHE A 100 13.84 2.94 3.74
N CYS A 101 12.64 3.53 3.79
CA CYS A 101 12.06 4.17 2.62
C CYS A 101 12.88 5.38 2.16
N ASN A 102 13.31 6.24 3.10
CA ASN A 102 14.14 7.40 2.79
C ASN A 102 15.48 7.01 2.18
N ASP A 103 16.19 6.04 2.78
CA ASP A 103 17.50 5.56 2.32
C ASP A 103 17.42 5.01 0.88
N ASN A 104 16.29 4.41 0.50
CA ASN A 104 16.07 3.83 -0.83
C ASN A 104 15.24 4.72 -1.78
N LYS A 105 14.86 5.94 -1.37
CA LYS A 105 13.97 6.84 -2.12
C LYS A 105 12.62 6.20 -2.49
N TYR A 106 12.06 5.41 -1.59
CA TYR A 106 10.74 4.82 -1.71
C TYR A 106 9.68 5.73 -1.10
N GLU A 107 8.46 5.60 -1.58
CA GLU A 107 7.31 6.27 -0.99
C GLU A 107 6.70 5.42 0.12
N LEU A 108 6.03 6.06 1.06
CA LEU A 108 5.37 5.39 2.16
C LEU A 108 3.88 5.75 2.23
N ILE A 109 3.04 4.73 2.16
CA ILE A 109 1.63 4.76 2.51
C ILE A 109 1.45 4.18 3.91
N TRP A 110 0.75 4.91 4.77
CA TRP A 110 0.35 4.45 6.08
C TRP A 110 -1.17 4.30 6.16
N PHE A 111 -1.61 3.29 6.92
CA PHE A 111 -2.99 3.10 7.33
C PHE A 111 -3.07 3.27 8.85
N CYS A 112 -3.80 4.29 9.30
CA CYS A 112 -3.90 4.56 10.74
C CYS A 112 -4.62 3.42 11.47
N LYS A 113 -3.92 2.84 12.44
CA LYS A 113 -4.25 1.54 13.06
C LYS A 113 -4.04 0.41 12.06
N ASP A 114 -5.04 0.07 11.25
CA ASP A 114 -4.92 -0.92 10.19
C ASP A 114 -5.75 -0.53 8.95
N ILE A 115 -5.49 -1.19 7.81
CA ILE A 115 -6.22 -0.93 6.57
C ILE A 115 -7.74 -1.14 6.72
N GLU A 116 -8.18 -2.12 7.50
CA GLU A 116 -9.61 -2.34 7.74
C GLU A 116 -10.25 -1.20 8.54
N ARG A 117 -9.54 -0.56 9.45
CA ARG A 117 -10.01 0.62 10.19
C ARG A 117 -10.22 1.81 9.26
N VAL A 118 -9.32 1.98 8.29
CA VAL A 118 -9.41 3.05 7.28
C VAL A 118 -10.63 2.85 6.37
N TYR A 119 -10.82 1.65 5.83
CA TYR A 119 -11.86 1.38 4.83
C TYR A 119 -13.20 0.90 5.41
N LEU A 120 -13.21 0.18 6.52
CA LEU A 120 -14.41 -0.41 7.12
C LEU A 120 -14.84 0.24 8.43
N ARG A 121 -14.03 1.14 9.01
CA ARG A 121 -14.29 1.81 10.30
C ARG A 121 -14.46 0.86 11.48
N LYS A 122 -13.97 -0.38 11.35
CA LYS A 122 -14.03 -1.41 12.39
C LYS A 122 -12.75 -2.22 12.39
N LYS A 123 -12.42 -2.79 13.56
CA LYS A 123 -11.36 -3.79 13.67
C LYS A 123 -11.87 -5.11 13.09
N VAL A 124 -11.04 -5.77 12.29
CA VAL A 124 -11.36 -7.09 11.71
C VAL A 124 -10.33 -8.09 12.20
N VAL A 125 -10.81 -9.22 12.74
CA VAL A 125 -9.93 -10.28 13.21
C VAL A 125 -9.25 -10.98 12.03
N LYS A 126 -8.05 -11.50 12.25
CA LYS A 126 -7.15 -12.03 11.21
C LYS A 126 -7.84 -12.99 10.23
N ASP A 127 -8.65 -13.92 10.74
CA ASP A 127 -9.29 -14.96 9.93
C ASP A 127 -10.45 -14.43 9.08
N GLU A 128 -11.00 -13.25 9.43
CA GLU A 128 -12.07 -12.60 8.69
C GLU A 128 -11.57 -11.58 7.66
N LYS A 129 -10.30 -11.12 7.74
CA LYS A 129 -9.76 -10.09 6.85
C LYS A 129 -9.97 -10.40 5.37
N LYS A 130 -9.72 -11.64 4.94
CA LYS A 130 -9.92 -12.07 3.55
C LYS A 130 -11.40 -12.03 3.13
N LYS A 131 -12.30 -12.43 4.03
CA LYS A 131 -13.75 -12.43 3.79
C LYS A 131 -14.27 -11.01 3.68
N GLU A 132 -13.89 -10.14 4.59
CA GLU A 132 -14.32 -8.74 4.61
C GLU A 132 -13.75 -7.95 3.41
N ALA A 133 -12.49 -8.18 3.03
CA ALA A 133 -11.92 -7.60 1.81
C ALA A 133 -12.67 -8.07 0.55
N GLY A 134 -13.06 -9.34 0.49
CA GLY A 134 -13.90 -9.87 -0.59
C GLY A 134 -15.26 -9.18 -0.68
N LYS A 135 -15.93 -8.98 0.47
CA LYS A 135 -17.21 -8.25 0.53
C LYS A 135 -17.05 -6.78 0.14
N PHE A 136 -15.98 -6.12 0.61
CA PHE A 136 -15.68 -4.74 0.27
C PHE A 136 -15.65 -4.54 -1.25
N LYS A 137 -14.89 -5.41 -1.94
CA LYS A 137 -14.81 -5.39 -3.41
C LYS A 137 -16.13 -5.74 -4.08
N ALA A 138 -16.79 -6.81 -3.65
CA ALA A 138 -18.05 -7.27 -4.26
C ALA A 138 -19.15 -6.20 -4.17
N ASN A 139 -19.22 -5.50 -3.03
CA ASN A 139 -20.23 -4.47 -2.77
C ASN A 139 -19.81 -3.09 -3.30
N LYS A 140 -18.62 -2.96 -3.90
CA LYS A 140 -18.04 -1.67 -4.35
C LYS A 140 -18.03 -0.62 -3.24
N THR A 141 -17.73 -1.05 -2.01
CA THR A 141 -17.80 -0.22 -0.82
C THR A 141 -16.89 1.00 -0.91
N ILE A 142 -15.83 0.96 -1.72
CA ILE A 142 -14.95 2.10 -2.02
C ILE A 142 -15.72 3.37 -2.41
N ARG A 143 -16.88 3.23 -3.07
CA ARG A 143 -17.73 4.35 -3.50
C ARG A 143 -18.30 5.16 -2.35
N ASN A 144 -18.45 4.54 -1.19
CA ASN A 144 -19.00 5.15 0.01
C ASN A 144 -17.90 5.73 0.93
N ILE A 145 -16.63 5.55 0.55
CA ILE A 145 -15.50 6.05 1.33
C ILE A 145 -15.27 7.51 0.97
N ASP A 146 -15.34 8.36 2.00
CA ASP A 146 -15.01 9.77 1.83
C ASP A 146 -13.50 9.93 1.60
N ALA A 147 -13.16 10.41 0.40
CA ALA A 147 -11.80 10.63 -0.07
C ALA A 147 -10.97 11.53 0.87
N LYS A 148 -11.61 12.40 1.67
CA LYS A 148 -10.91 13.23 2.66
C LYS A 148 -10.14 12.40 3.69
N ASN A 149 -10.59 11.18 3.95
CA ASN A 149 -9.92 10.26 4.87
C ASN A 149 -8.71 9.57 4.24
N LEU A 150 -8.54 9.64 2.92
CA LEU A 150 -7.47 9.00 2.17
C LEU A 150 -6.40 10.00 1.66
N VAL A 151 -6.58 11.29 1.92
CA VAL A 151 -5.63 12.39 1.64
C VAL A 151 -5.03 12.98 2.92
N ALA A 152 -5.02 12.23 4.03
CA ALA A 152 -4.55 12.76 5.30
C ALA A 152 -3.03 13.00 5.28
N SER A 153 -2.60 14.13 5.85
CA SER A 153 -1.20 14.52 5.99
C SER A 153 -0.63 14.24 7.38
N LYS A 154 -1.49 13.86 8.33
CA LYS A 154 -1.16 13.54 9.73
C LYS A 154 -1.93 12.30 10.16
N TYR A 155 -1.34 11.54 11.08
CA TYR A 155 -1.96 10.36 11.66
C TYR A 155 -3.24 10.72 12.43
N LYS A 156 -4.35 10.09 12.05
CA LYS A 156 -5.66 10.19 12.70
C LYS A 156 -6.41 8.88 12.50
N ASP A 157 -7.12 8.38 13.52
CA ASP A 157 -7.85 7.11 13.43
C ASP A 157 -8.73 7.01 12.16
N GLY A 158 -8.59 5.88 11.45
CA GLY A 158 -9.29 5.60 10.20
C GLY A 158 -8.93 6.53 9.04
N THR A 159 -7.72 7.07 9.00
CA THR A 159 -7.20 7.85 7.86
C THR A 159 -5.97 7.21 7.22
N SER A 160 -5.67 7.61 5.99
CA SER A 160 -4.48 7.22 5.24
C SER A 160 -4.02 8.37 4.35
N ASN A 161 -2.75 8.36 3.95
CA ASN A 161 -2.19 9.25 2.93
C ASN A 161 -2.19 8.61 1.52
N ILE A 162 -2.83 7.46 1.32
CA ILE A 162 -2.77 6.69 0.06
C ILE A 162 -3.01 7.53 -1.20
N LEU A 163 -4.02 8.40 -1.22
CA LEU A 163 -4.28 9.21 -2.41
C LEU A 163 -3.18 10.25 -2.63
N ASN A 164 -2.64 10.86 -1.57
CA ASN A 164 -1.53 11.82 -1.71
C ASN A 164 -0.28 11.21 -2.36
N ILE A 165 -0.03 9.92 -2.12
CA ILE A 165 1.10 9.21 -2.72
C ILE A 165 0.79 8.79 -4.15
N LEU A 166 -0.41 8.25 -4.39
CA LEU A 166 -0.82 7.79 -5.71
C LEU A 166 -0.98 8.95 -6.72
N ASP A 167 -1.41 10.13 -6.26
CA ASP A 167 -1.55 11.34 -7.07
C ASP A 167 -0.23 11.82 -7.70
N LYS A 168 0.91 11.41 -7.13
CA LYS A 168 2.24 11.71 -7.70
C LYS A 168 2.52 10.94 -8.99
N TYR A 169 1.79 9.85 -9.24
CA TYR A 169 2.11 8.87 -10.28
C TYR A 169 0.93 8.54 -11.19
N LEU A 170 -0.30 8.71 -10.70
CA LEU A 170 -1.53 8.34 -11.38
C LEU A 170 -2.41 9.57 -11.56
N GLU A 171 -3.07 9.66 -12.71
CA GLU A 171 -4.03 10.72 -13.00
C GLU A 171 -5.40 10.38 -12.39
N ARG A 172 -5.94 11.29 -11.57
CA ARG A 172 -7.27 11.12 -10.97
C ARG A 172 -8.36 11.15 -12.06
N LYS A 173 -9.47 10.46 -11.79
CA LYS A 173 -10.70 10.58 -12.59
C LYS A 173 -11.46 11.86 -12.30
#